data_AF-A0A535NMG0-F1
#
_entry.id   AF-A0A535NMG0-F1
#
_cell.length_a   1.000
_cell.length_b   1.000
_cell.length_c   1.000
_cell.angle_alpha   90.00
_cell.angle_beta   90.00
_cell.angle_gamma   90.00
#
_symmetry.space_group_name_H-M   'P 1'
#
loop_
_entity.id
_entity.type
_entity.pdbx_description
1 polymer ?
#
loop_
_entity_poly.entity_id
_entity_poly.type
_entity_poly.pdbx_seq_one_letter_code
_entity_poly.pdbx_strand_id
1 'polypeptide(L)'
;MRRSLLVFASVASLVLAAGAPAALRPLPAAADMPSGPLTWRPPTLTNPIVKTLCNCNIYNGIIIVNLSIGQDYILQDPVVLTYPVLIQGGHNIVWIGGEVRMPSGPNFGIKFIRYAGFGGGTIHLEGIYLNGIDGVLNDGIEGGEWASTYQPSGTLADATLQIENVRIDGLSGDSSENHQDCIQQYGGWKDLRVDHFTCQTLYQGFYLPWEDPASNNQGVLSHWDLRNANLHDAPNSTGNGMQTLIHFGDLGPGVFNATSHQQAGNLANVYLNATQRSFNSETYPNNGTVSLDGTVVNSAISPDGTITWANAWAVSGSVSPGDPPTGDYVPLGVAGLNY
;
A
#
# COMPACT_ATOMS: atom_id res chain seq x y z
N MET A 1 -29.17 13.64 75.45
CA MET A 1 -29.29 14.83 74.57
C MET A 1 -29.04 14.38 73.13
N ARG A 2 -30.10 14.22 72.33
CA ARG A 2 -30.02 13.78 70.92
C ARG A 2 -29.72 15.01 70.04
N ARG A 3 -28.63 14.96 69.27
CA ARG A 3 -28.32 15.96 68.23
C ARG A 3 -28.93 15.49 66.91
N SER A 4 -29.82 16.30 66.35
CA SER A 4 -30.36 16.15 65.00
C SER A 4 -29.34 16.68 63.99
N LEU A 5 -29.00 15.88 62.98
CA LEU A 5 -28.20 16.29 61.82
C LEU A 5 -29.16 16.65 60.69
N LEU A 6 -29.13 17.91 60.23
CA LEU A 6 -29.78 18.34 58.98
C LEU A 6 -28.92 17.89 57.79
N VAL A 7 -29.52 17.22 56.81
CA VAL A 7 -28.93 16.94 55.49
C VAL A 7 -29.53 17.92 54.50
N PHE A 8 -28.70 18.75 53.88
CA PHE A 8 -29.07 19.57 52.72
C PHE A 8 -28.79 18.76 51.45
N ALA A 9 -29.82 18.51 50.63
CA ALA A 9 -29.69 17.95 49.30
C ALA A 9 -29.47 19.09 48.29
N SER A 10 -28.30 19.14 47.65
CA SER A 10 -28.05 20.00 46.49
C SER A 10 -28.59 19.33 45.23
N VAL A 11 -29.54 19.98 44.58
CA VAL A 11 -30.01 19.62 43.23
C VAL A 11 -29.06 20.26 42.22
N ALA A 12 -28.27 19.44 41.52
CA ALA A 12 -27.45 19.90 40.40
C ALA A 12 -28.28 19.88 39.11
N SER A 13 -28.51 21.06 38.53
CA SER A 13 -29.16 21.21 37.22
C SER A 13 -28.21 20.78 36.11
N LEU A 14 -28.59 19.73 35.37
CA LEU A 14 -27.90 19.29 34.16
C LEU A 14 -28.33 20.18 32.98
N VAL A 15 -27.42 21.00 32.48
CA VAL A 15 -27.63 21.80 31.25
C VAL A 15 -27.21 20.94 30.06
N LEU A 16 -28.17 20.50 29.24
CA LEU A 16 -27.88 19.91 27.93
C LEU A 16 -27.46 21.03 26.97
N ALA A 17 -26.16 21.07 26.64
CA ALA A 17 -25.66 21.89 25.54
C ALA A 17 -26.02 21.20 24.21
N ALA A 18 -26.87 21.83 23.40
CA ALA A 18 -27.11 21.43 22.03
C ALA A 18 -25.83 21.62 21.21
N GLY A 19 -25.22 20.52 20.75
CA GLY A 19 -24.03 20.54 19.92
C GLY A 19 -24.32 21.23 18.59
N ALA A 20 -23.50 22.21 18.24
CA ALA A 20 -23.54 22.84 16.92
C ALA A 20 -23.24 21.81 15.83
N PRO A 21 -23.93 21.84 14.67
CA PRO A 21 -23.62 20.96 13.56
C PRO A 21 -22.18 21.24 13.09
N ALA A 22 -21.38 20.18 12.98
CA ALA A 22 -20.02 20.27 12.44
C ALA A 22 -20.12 20.85 11.02
N ALA A 23 -19.50 22.02 10.81
CA ALA A 23 -19.42 22.62 9.49
C ALA A 23 -18.65 21.66 8.58
N LEU A 24 -19.31 21.21 7.50
CA LEU A 24 -18.67 20.44 6.44
C LEU A 24 -17.46 21.24 5.93
N ARG A 25 -16.26 20.67 6.05
CA ARG A 25 -15.05 21.26 5.47
C ARG A 25 -15.26 21.40 3.95
N PRO A 26 -14.94 22.56 3.34
CA PRO A 26 -14.94 22.68 1.89
C PRO A 26 -14.02 21.60 1.30
N LEU A 27 -14.49 20.87 0.30
CA LEU A 27 -13.64 20.01 -0.51
C LEU A 27 -12.52 20.88 -1.10
N PRO A 28 -11.24 20.49 -0.99
CA PRO A 28 -10.15 21.19 -1.65
C PRO A 28 -10.47 21.37 -3.13
N ALA A 29 -10.20 22.56 -3.67
CA ALA A 29 -10.23 22.75 -5.11
C ALA A 29 -9.28 21.73 -5.76
N ALA A 30 -9.71 21.09 -6.86
CA ALA A 30 -8.89 20.14 -7.60
C ALA A 30 -7.53 20.79 -7.90
N ALA A 31 -6.46 20.23 -7.35
CA ALA A 31 -5.12 20.65 -7.68
C ALA A 31 -4.88 20.41 -9.18
N ASP A 32 -4.08 21.27 -9.82
CA ASP A 32 -3.63 21.02 -11.19
C ASP A 32 -2.99 19.63 -11.23
N MET A 33 -3.52 18.76 -12.11
CA MET A 33 -3.02 17.40 -12.31
C MET A 33 -1.50 17.45 -12.50
N PRO A 34 -0.71 16.65 -11.79
CA PRO A 34 0.73 16.57 -12.05
C PRO A 34 0.93 16.27 -13.54
N SER A 35 1.55 17.24 -14.22
CA SER A 35 1.62 17.25 -15.68
C SER A 35 2.85 16.47 -16.13
N GLY A 36 2.63 15.24 -16.57
CA GLY A 36 3.65 14.41 -17.20
C GLY A 36 3.03 13.14 -17.80
N PRO A 37 3.58 12.59 -18.89
CA PRO A 37 3.17 11.26 -19.34
C PRO A 37 3.57 10.21 -18.30
N LEU A 38 2.70 9.24 -18.08
CA LEU A 38 3.01 8.03 -17.32
C LEU A 38 4.22 7.30 -17.92
N THR A 39 5.06 6.72 -17.05
CA THR A 39 6.35 6.14 -17.42
C THR A 39 6.19 4.89 -18.28
N TRP A 40 5.23 4.05 -17.95
CA TRP A 40 5.04 2.77 -18.61
C TRP A 40 3.70 2.75 -19.34
N ARG A 41 3.60 1.86 -20.33
CA ARG A 41 2.36 1.62 -21.05
C ARG A 41 1.74 0.33 -20.54
N PRO A 42 0.41 0.16 -20.60
CA PRO A 42 -0.19 -1.15 -20.43
C PRO A 42 0.48 -2.19 -21.35
N PRO A 43 0.62 -3.45 -20.92
CA PRO A 43 1.17 -4.52 -21.75
C PRO A 43 0.34 -4.73 -23.01
N THR A 44 0.98 -5.14 -24.11
CA THR A 44 0.25 -5.58 -25.31
C THR A 44 -0.50 -6.86 -25.00
N LEU A 45 -1.82 -6.86 -25.19
CA LEU A 45 -2.66 -8.02 -24.93
C LEU A 45 -2.87 -8.86 -26.19
N THR A 46 -2.89 -10.19 -26.01
CA THR A 46 -3.20 -11.16 -27.07
C THR A 46 -4.57 -11.78 -26.81
N ASN A 47 -5.54 -11.50 -27.69
CA ASN A 47 -6.92 -11.99 -27.60
C ASN A 47 -7.53 -11.83 -26.19
N PRO A 48 -7.54 -10.61 -25.61
CA PRO A 48 -7.95 -10.42 -24.24
C PRO A 48 -9.43 -10.74 -24.02
N ILE A 49 -9.75 -11.28 -22.84
CA ILE A 49 -11.12 -11.40 -22.35
C ILE A 49 -11.43 -10.18 -21.49
N VAL A 50 -12.51 -9.50 -21.81
CA VAL A 50 -13.04 -8.41 -20.97
C VAL A 50 -13.88 -9.02 -19.84
N LYS A 51 -13.55 -8.67 -18.59
CA LYS A 51 -14.30 -9.09 -17.42
C LYS A 51 -14.76 -7.85 -16.64
N THR A 52 -16.07 -7.64 -16.60
CA THR A 52 -16.67 -6.59 -15.79
C THR A 52 -16.69 -7.02 -14.32
N LEU A 53 -16.06 -6.22 -13.47
CA LEU A 53 -16.13 -6.34 -12.03
C LEU A 53 -17.48 -5.83 -11.52
N CYS A 54 -17.95 -6.42 -10.44
CA CYS A 54 -19.14 -5.98 -9.74
C CYS A 54 -19.08 -6.41 -8.27
N ASN A 55 -19.98 -5.86 -7.45
CA ASN A 55 -20.26 -6.34 -6.09
C ASN A 55 -21.03 -7.68 -6.15
N CYS A 56 -20.37 -8.68 -6.73
CA CYS A 56 -20.90 -9.98 -7.12
C CYS A 56 -19.77 -11.02 -6.98
N ASN A 57 -20.09 -12.33 -7.06
CA ASN A 57 -19.11 -13.41 -6.85
C ASN A 57 -18.37 -13.30 -5.50
N ILE A 58 -19.11 -12.85 -4.49
CA ILE A 58 -18.57 -12.60 -3.15
C ILE A 58 -18.50 -13.91 -2.39
N TYR A 59 -17.31 -14.26 -1.91
CA TYR A 59 -17.07 -15.40 -1.03
C TYR A 59 -16.37 -14.92 0.24
N ASN A 60 -16.97 -15.20 1.40
CA ASN A 60 -16.49 -14.72 2.71
C ASN A 60 -16.20 -13.21 2.74
N GLY A 61 -17.05 -12.42 2.08
CA GLY A 61 -16.88 -10.96 2.02
C GLY A 61 -15.75 -10.50 1.09
N ILE A 62 -15.32 -11.30 0.11
CA ILE A 62 -14.30 -10.97 -0.88
C ILE A 62 -14.85 -11.17 -2.28
N ILE A 63 -14.68 -10.22 -3.21
CA ILE A 63 -14.94 -10.43 -4.63
C ILE A 63 -13.85 -11.33 -5.20
N ILE A 64 -14.24 -12.52 -5.66
CA ILE A 64 -13.29 -13.48 -6.23
C ILE A 64 -13.26 -13.36 -7.76
N VAL A 65 -12.11 -12.95 -8.29
CA VAL A 65 -11.85 -12.80 -9.71
C VAL A 65 -10.98 -13.97 -10.20
N ASN A 66 -11.65 -15.06 -10.57
CA ASN A 66 -10.99 -16.22 -11.18
C ASN A 66 -10.75 -15.98 -12.67
N LEU A 67 -9.49 -15.98 -13.07
CA LEU A 67 -9.04 -15.84 -14.45
C LEU A 67 -8.44 -17.16 -14.93
N SER A 68 -8.54 -17.45 -16.22
CA SER A 68 -7.86 -18.60 -16.81
C SER A 68 -6.35 -18.36 -16.82
N ILE A 69 -5.58 -19.34 -16.37
CA ILE A 69 -4.11 -19.27 -16.38
C ILE A 69 -3.61 -19.10 -17.82
N GLY A 70 -2.67 -18.17 -18.04
CA GLY A 70 -2.08 -17.93 -19.36
C GLY A 70 -2.92 -17.06 -20.30
N GLN A 71 -4.11 -16.62 -19.89
CA GLN A 71 -5.00 -15.79 -20.69
C GLN A 71 -4.88 -14.30 -20.31
N ASP A 72 -4.92 -13.43 -21.31
CA ASP A 72 -4.91 -11.98 -21.09
C ASP A 72 -6.31 -11.45 -20.77
N TYR A 73 -6.40 -10.50 -19.85
CA TYR A 73 -7.65 -9.93 -19.37
C TYR A 73 -7.62 -8.40 -19.32
N ILE A 74 -8.77 -7.81 -19.64
CA ILE A 74 -9.10 -6.43 -19.29
C ILE A 74 -10.17 -6.50 -18.21
N LEU A 75 -9.88 -5.96 -17.04
CA LEU A 75 -10.84 -5.79 -15.95
C LEU A 75 -11.49 -4.42 -16.07
N GLN A 76 -12.82 -4.38 -16.07
CA GLN A 76 -13.59 -3.14 -16.13
C GLN A 76 -14.35 -2.96 -14.83
N ASP A 77 -14.19 -1.83 -14.17
CA ASP A 77 -14.86 -1.54 -12.92
C ASP A 77 -15.87 -0.37 -13.08
N PRO A 78 -17.13 -0.65 -13.47
CA PRO A 78 -18.11 0.40 -13.74
C PRO A 78 -18.81 0.93 -12.48
N VAL A 79 -18.47 0.40 -11.29
CA VAL A 79 -19.16 0.69 -10.04
C VAL A 79 -18.15 0.81 -8.91
N VAL A 80 -18.50 1.49 -7.81
CA VAL A 80 -17.67 1.41 -6.61
C VAL A 80 -17.76 -0.01 -6.05
N LEU A 81 -16.62 -0.70 -5.96
CA LEU A 81 -16.52 -2.02 -5.34
C LEU A 81 -16.51 -1.85 -3.82
N THR A 82 -17.48 -2.44 -3.15
CA THR A 82 -17.67 -2.33 -1.68
C THR A 82 -17.10 -3.51 -0.93
N TYR A 83 -16.30 -4.33 -1.60
CA TYR A 83 -15.67 -5.53 -1.10
C TYR A 83 -14.23 -5.60 -1.65
N PRO A 84 -13.32 -6.28 -0.94
CA PRO A 84 -11.96 -6.43 -1.39
C PRO A 84 -11.91 -7.32 -2.62
N VAL A 85 -10.94 -7.09 -3.49
CA VAL A 85 -10.84 -7.80 -4.77
C VAL A 85 -9.66 -8.76 -4.72
N LEU A 86 -9.94 -10.05 -4.80
CA LEU A 86 -8.92 -11.09 -4.89
C LEU A 86 -8.87 -11.63 -6.31
N ILE A 87 -7.71 -11.53 -6.95
CA ILE A 87 -7.47 -11.90 -8.34
C ILE A 87 -6.51 -13.09 -8.39
N GLN A 88 -6.86 -14.10 -9.20
CA GLN A 88 -6.02 -15.27 -9.45
C GLN A 88 -6.09 -15.74 -10.89
N GLY A 89 -5.00 -16.32 -11.40
CA GLY A 89 -4.82 -16.68 -12.81
C GLY A 89 -4.54 -15.48 -13.72
N GLY A 90 -4.54 -15.68 -15.03
CA GLY A 90 -4.23 -14.66 -16.03
C GLY A 90 -2.74 -14.61 -16.40
N HIS A 91 -2.44 -14.07 -17.58
CA HIS A 91 -1.08 -13.74 -18.03
C HIS A 91 -0.87 -12.23 -17.94
N ASN A 92 -1.38 -11.44 -18.88
CA ASN A 92 -1.45 -9.99 -18.72
C ASN A 92 -2.83 -9.59 -18.17
N ILE A 93 -2.85 -8.75 -17.14
CA ILE A 93 -4.09 -8.28 -16.52
C ILE A 93 -4.03 -6.75 -16.55
N VAL A 94 -4.99 -6.11 -17.20
CA VAL A 94 -5.08 -4.65 -17.27
C VAL A 94 -6.35 -4.20 -16.57
N TRP A 95 -6.21 -3.37 -15.55
CA TRP A 95 -7.31 -2.70 -14.85
C TRP A 95 -7.03 -1.19 -14.81
N ILE A 96 -7.80 -0.44 -15.59
CA ILE A 96 -7.68 1.02 -15.69
C ILE A 96 -8.99 1.64 -15.22
N GLY A 97 -8.89 2.55 -14.26
CA GLY A 97 -10.03 3.16 -13.58
C GLY A 97 -10.75 2.20 -12.65
N GLY A 98 -11.23 2.72 -11.53
CA GLY A 98 -11.93 1.92 -10.52
C GLY A 98 -11.83 2.53 -9.14
N GLU A 99 -12.82 2.22 -8.31
CA GLU A 99 -12.82 2.63 -6.91
C GLU A 99 -13.21 1.45 -6.03
N VAL A 100 -12.33 1.10 -5.09
CA VAL A 100 -12.64 0.16 -4.02
C VAL A 100 -12.86 0.98 -2.75
N ARG A 101 -14.08 0.93 -2.22
CA ARG A 101 -14.47 1.60 -0.98
C ARG A 101 -15.29 0.65 -0.13
N MET A 102 -14.64 0.02 0.82
CA MET A 102 -15.26 -0.98 1.67
C MET A 102 -15.76 -0.34 2.97
N PRO A 103 -17.05 -0.48 3.33
CA PRO A 103 -17.56 0.02 4.61
C PRO A 103 -17.16 -0.87 5.80
N SER A 104 -16.83 -2.13 5.53
CA SER A 104 -16.43 -3.16 6.50
C SER A 104 -15.97 -4.38 5.73
N GLY A 105 -15.04 -5.17 6.25
CA GLY A 105 -14.70 -6.43 5.60
C GLY A 105 -13.27 -6.88 5.85
N PRO A 106 -12.79 -7.88 5.09
CA PRO A 106 -11.42 -8.38 5.14
C PRO A 106 -10.39 -7.27 4.89
N ASN A 107 -9.17 -7.56 5.32
CA ASN A 107 -8.14 -6.59 5.63
C ASN A 107 -7.30 -6.12 4.42
N PHE A 108 -7.83 -6.06 3.19
CA PHE A 108 -7.04 -5.58 2.03
C PHE A 108 -7.89 -4.94 0.94
N GLY A 109 -7.34 -4.06 0.09
CA GLY A 109 -8.07 -3.49 -1.04
C GLY A 109 -8.09 -4.41 -2.26
N ILE A 110 -6.90 -4.69 -2.78
CA ILE A 110 -6.68 -5.59 -3.92
C ILE A 110 -5.61 -6.61 -3.54
N LYS A 111 -5.85 -7.89 -3.83
CA LYS A 111 -4.90 -8.95 -3.58
C LYS A 111 -4.71 -9.83 -4.81
N PHE A 112 -3.46 -10.06 -5.18
CA PHE A 112 -3.08 -11.02 -6.20
C PHE A 112 -2.55 -12.29 -5.55
N ILE A 113 -3.04 -13.44 -6.00
CA ILE A 113 -2.60 -14.75 -5.54
C ILE A 113 -2.36 -15.67 -6.75
N ARG A 114 -2.09 -16.96 -6.51
CA ARG A 114 -1.99 -18.06 -7.50
C ARG A 114 -2.08 -17.65 -8.97
N TYR A 115 -0.94 -17.72 -9.67
CA TYR A 115 -0.87 -17.61 -11.12
C TYR A 115 -1.37 -16.28 -11.72
N ALA A 116 -1.59 -15.22 -10.92
CA ALA A 116 -1.71 -13.89 -11.50
C ALA A 116 -0.37 -13.50 -12.16
N GLY A 117 -0.41 -12.98 -13.39
CA GLY A 117 0.84 -12.72 -14.11
C GLY A 117 1.59 -13.99 -14.57
N PHE A 118 0.91 -15.15 -14.67
CA PHE A 118 1.57 -16.43 -14.97
C PHE A 118 2.44 -16.37 -16.23
N GLY A 119 3.62 -16.98 -16.20
CA GLY A 119 4.51 -17.05 -17.37
C GLY A 119 5.19 -15.73 -17.71
N GLY A 120 5.44 -14.88 -16.71
CA GLY A 120 6.13 -13.59 -16.89
C GLY A 120 5.22 -12.47 -17.39
N GLY A 121 3.91 -12.58 -17.13
CA GLY A 121 2.93 -11.57 -17.53
C GLY A 121 2.98 -10.31 -16.66
N THR A 122 2.37 -9.24 -17.16
CA THR A 122 2.27 -7.96 -16.44
C THR A 122 0.86 -7.75 -15.91
N ILE A 123 0.77 -7.46 -14.61
CA ILE A 123 -0.41 -6.95 -13.94
C ILE A 123 -0.29 -5.42 -13.94
N HIS A 124 -1.16 -4.75 -14.66
CA HIS A 124 -1.19 -3.30 -14.81
C HIS A 124 -2.41 -2.72 -14.11
N LEU A 125 -2.17 -1.93 -13.08
CA LEU A 125 -3.19 -1.15 -12.37
C LEU A 125 -2.97 0.33 -12.68
N GLU A 126 -4.02 1.01 -13.15
CA GLU A 126 -3.93 2.43 -13.46
C GLU A 126 -5.17 3.20 -13.01
N GLY A 127 -4.99 4.37 -12.42
CA GLY A 127 -6.13 5.24 -12.09
C GLY A 127 -7.05 4.68 -11.00
N ILE A 128 -6.54 3.78 -10.15
CA ILE A 128 -7.32 3.12 -9.11
C ILE A 128 -7.34 3.97 -7.84
N TYR A 129 -8.52 4.13 -7.25
CA TYR A 129 -8.67 4.72 -5.92
C TYR A 129 -9.08 3.67 -4.89
N LEU A 130 -8.23 3.44 -3.88
CA LEU A 130 -8.58 2.66 -2.70
C LEU A 130 -8.94 3.62 -1.57
N ASN A 131 -10.23 3.68 -1.25
CA ASN A 131 -10.80 4.62 -0.30
C ASN A 131 -11.16 3.92 1.01
N GLY A 132 -10.27 4.00 2.00
CA GLY A 132 -10.47 3.52 3.36
C GLY A 132 -11.15 4.54 4.30
N ILE A 133 -11.43 5.78 3.86
CA ILE A 133 -11.93 6.86 4.75
C ILE A 133 -13.26 6.49 5.42
N ASP A 134 -14.10 5.73 4.74
CA ASP A 134 -15.44 5.33 5.21
C ASP A 134 -15.49 3.92 5.83
N GLY A 135 -14.35 3.24 6.02
CA GLY A 135 -14.36 1.87 6.53
C GLY A 135 -13.01 1.33 7.01
N VAL A 136 -12.89 0.01 6.98
CA VAL A 136 -11.73 -0.73 7.51
C VAL A 136 -10.96 -1.30 6.32
N LEU A 137 -10.04 -0.51 5.78
CA LEU A 137 -9.08 -0.93 4.77
C LEU A 137 -7.72 -1.02 5.48
N ASN A 138 -7.18 -2.23 5.64
CA ASN A 138 -5.92 -2.38 6.38
C ASN A 138 -4.78 -2.27 5.38
N ASP A 139 -4.58 -3.29 4.55
CA ASP A 139 -3.62 -3.24 3.47
C ASP A 139 -4.25 -2.70 2.16
N GLY A 140 -3.47 -2.02 1.34
CA GLY A 140 -3.88 -1.48 0.06
C GLY A 140 -3.84 -2.54 -1.03
N ILE A 141 -2.66 -2.74 -1.62
CA ILE A 141 -2.41 -3.72 -2.67
C ILE A 141 -1.44 -4.78 -2.16
N GLU A 142 -1.89 -6.03 -2.14
CA GLU A 142 -1.08 -7.17 -1.74
C GLU A 142 -0.78 -8.08 -2.94
N GLY A 143 0.38 -8.71 -2.93
CA GLY A 143 0.62 -9.85 -3.81
C GLY A 143 1.33 -10.98 -3.08
N GLY A 144 0.78 -12.18 -3.23
CA GLY A 144 1.27 -13.38 -2.57
C GLY A 144 0.20 -14.10 -1.77
N GLU A 145 0.45 -15.37 -1.47
CA GLU A 145 -0.44 -16.21 -0.67
C GLU A 145 0.14 -16.37 0.74
N TRP A 146 -0.55 -15.82 1.74
CA TRP A 146 -0.22 -16.07 3.13
C TRP A 146 -0.54 -17.52 3.50
N ALA A 147 0.40 -18.24 4.13
CA ALA A 147 0.26 -19.69 4.35
C ALA A 147 -0.93 -20.12 5.21
N SER A 148 -1.54 -19.20 5.99
CA SER A 148 -2.68 -19.52 6.86
C SER A 148 -4.05 -19.45 6.18
N THR A 149 -4.19 -18.79 5.01
CA THR A 149 -5.44 -18.91 4.25
C THR A 149 -5.42 -20.25 3.54
N TYR A 150 -6.30 -21.17 3.94
CA TYR A 150 -6.43 -22.53 3.41
C TYR A 150 -6.82 -22.50 1.92
N GLN A 151 -5.85 -22.20 1.09
CA GLN A 151 -5.96 -22.00 -0.34
C GLN A 151 -4.77 -22.77 -0.97
N PRO A 152 -4.98 -23.52 -2.08
CA PRO A 152 -3.91 -24.22 -2.80
C PRO A 152 -2.69 -23.35 -3.17
N SER A 153 -1.48 -23.90 -3.06
CA SER A 153 -0.22 -23.25 -3.44
C SER A 153 -0.11 -22.86 -4.93
N GLY A 154 0.57 -21.75 -5.25
CA GLY A 154 0.98 -21.42 -6.63
C GLY A 154 1.72 -20.09 -6.74
N THR A 155 2.84 -20.05 -7.46
CA THR A 155 3.75 -18.89 -7.44
C THR A 155 3.29 -17.77 -8.37
N LEU A 156 3.52 -16.53 -7.93
CA LEU A 156 3.53 -15.34 -8.76
C LEU A 156 4.97 -14.94 -9.17
N ALA A 157 5.91 -15.87 -9.01
CA ALA A 157 7.35 -15.62 -8.94
C ALA A 157 7.99 -14.97 -10.17
N ASP A 158 7.27 -14.90 -11.30
CA ASP A 158 7.75 -14.33 -12.56
C ASP A 158 7.00 -13.05 -12.97
N ALA A 159 5.93 -12.68 -12.27
CA ALA A 159 5.05 -11.59 -12.69
C ALA A 159 5.70 -10.21 -12.49
N THR A 160 5.36 -9.26 -13.36
CA THR A 160 5.58 -7.83 -13.12
C THR A 160 4.28 -7.20 -12.62
N LEU A 161 4.36 -6.37 -11.59
CA LEU A 161 3.33 -5.38 -11.30
C LEU A 161 3.75 -4.00 -11.71
N GLN A 162 2.81 -3.34 -12.36
CA GLN A 162 2.90 -1.98 -12.81
C GLN A 162 1.70 -1.22 -12.22
N ILE A 163 1.98 -0.21 -11.41
CA ILE A 163 1.01 0.66 -10.75
C ILE A 163 1.24 2.08 -11.24
N GLU A 164 0.20 2.69 -11.84
CA GLU A 164 0.28 4.04 -12.37
C GLU A 164 -0.92 4.91 -11.95
N ASN A 165 -0.72 6.14 -11.49
CA ASN A 165 -1.83 7.02 -11.04
C ASN A 165 -2.76 6.37 -9.98
N VAL A 166 -2.19 5.74 -8.96
CA VAL A 166 -2.98 5.10 -7.89
C VAL A 166 -2.95 5.92 -6.60
N ARG A 167 -4.13 6.07 -6.00
CA ARG A 167 -4.31 6.70 -4.69
C ARG A 167 -4.85 5.70 -3.67
N ILE A 168 -4.29 5.73 -2.47
CA ILE A 168 -4.75 4.92 -1.34
C ILE A 168 -4.90 5.84 -0.13
N ASP A 169 -6.13 5.98 0.38
CA ASP A 169 -6.40 6.81 1.57
C ASP A 169 -6.99 5.99 2.69
N GLY A 170 -6.80 6.47 3.93
CA GLY A 170 -7.55 5.99 5.09
C GLY A 170 -7.27 4.54 5.46
N LEU A 171 -6.03 4.07 5.29
CA LEU A 171 -5.66 2.77 5.82
C LEU A 171 -5.78 2.77 7.34
N SER A 172 -6.40 1.73 7.90
CA SER A 172 -6.74 1.58 9.31
C SER A 172 -6.39 0.18 9.78
N GLY A 173 -5.91 0.01 11.01
CA GLY A 173 -5.62 -1.32 11.54
C GLY A 173 -4.87 -1.25 12.86
N ASP A 174 -4.35 -2.39 13.31
CA ASP A 174 -3.46 -2.50 14.46
C ASP A 174 -2.19 -3.21 14.01
N SER A 175 -1.04 -2.54 14.11
CA SER A 175 0.26 -3.09 13.67
C SER A 175 0.66 -4.43 14.33
N SER A 176 -0.03 -4.86 15.39
CA SER A 176 0.18 -6.16 16.03
C SER A 176 -0.62 -7.33 15.44
N GLU A 177 -1.70 -7.06 14.71
CA GLU A 177 -2.60 -8.09 14.15
C GLU A 177 -2.89 -7.88 12.66
N ASN A 178 -3.02 -6.63 12.23
CA ASN A 178 -3.42 -6.23 10.89
C ASN A 178 -2.52 -5.10 10.39
N HIS A 179 -1.66 -5.38 9.42
CA HIS A 179 -0.79 -4.38 8.82
C HIS A 179 -1.60 -3.31 8.08
N GLN A 180 -0.98 -2.16 7.82
CA GLN A 180 -1.63 -1.07 7.09
C GLN A 180 -0.82 -0.68 5.87
N ASP A 181 -0.41 -1.65 5.07
CA ASP A 181 0.61 -1.42 4.06
C ASP A 181 0.00 -0.88 2.78
N CYS A 182 0.54 0.19 2.20
CA CYS A 182 0.02 0.65 0.91
C CYS A 182 0.21 -0.41 -0.17
N ILE A 183 1.43 -0.96 -0.24
CA ILE A 183 1.78 -2.10 -1.07
C ILE A 183 2.56 -3.11 -0.24
N GLN A 184 2.08 -4.35 -0.24
CA GLN A 184 2.65 -5.45 0.53
C GLN A 184 3.04 -6.63 -0.37
N GLN A 185 4.33 -6.95 -0.35
CA GLN A 185 4.91 -8.07 -1.07
C GLN A 185 4.99 -9.31 -0.16
N TYR A 186 4.20 -10.34 -0.46
CA TYR A 186 4.24 -11.68 0.17
C TYR A 186 4.75 -12.75 -0.80
N GLY A 187 5.90 -12.49 -1.43
CA GLY A 187 6.45 -13.37 -2.47
C GLY A 187 5.62 -13.39 -3.76
N GLY A 188 4.93 -12.27 -4.04
CA GLY A 188 3.93 -12.22 -5.10
C GLY A 188 4.40 -11.72 -6.47
N TRP A 189 5.66 -11.33 -6.66
CA TRP A 189 6.02 -10.57 -7.86
C TRP A 189 7.54 -10.56 -8.01
N LYS A 190 8.00 -10.63 -9.25
CA LYS A 190 9.43 -10.55 -9.59
C LYS A 190 9.93 -9.11 -9.71
N ASP A 191 9.06 -8.29 -10.28
CA ASP A 191 9.31 -6.91 -10.65
C ASP A 191 8.15 -6.04 -10.17
N LEU A 192 8.46 -4.95 -9.48
CA LEU A 192 7.51 -3.91 -9.09
C LEU A 192 7.86 -2.59 -9.79
N ARG A 193 6.86 -1.94 -10.39
CA ARG A 193 6.99 -0.63 -11.05
C ARG A 193 5.86 0.26 -10.57
N VAL A 194 6.21 1.42 -10.05
CA VAL A 194 5.24 2.36 -9.47
C VAL A 194 5.55 3.76 -9.99
N ASP A 195 4.57 4.41 -10.58
CA ASP A 195 4.67 5.79 -11.06
C ASP A 195 3.41 6.57 -10.73
N HIS A 196 3.54 7.78 -10.21
CA HIS A 196 2.42 8.59 -9.73
C HIS A 196 1.59 7.81 -8.71
N PHE A 197 2.12 7.75 -7.50
CA PHE A 197 1.49 7.06 -6.39
C PHE A 197 1.31 8.00 -5.22
N THR A 198 0.15 7.94 -4.57
CA THR A 198 -0.09 8.66 -3.33
C THR A 198 -0.75 7.73 -2.34
N CYS A 199 -0.16 7.61 -1.16
CA CYS A 199 -0.75 6.79 -0.11
C CYS A 199 -0.64 7.44 1.26
N GLN A 200 -1.70 7.28 2.05
CA GLN A 200 -1.71 7.54 3.48
C GLN A 200 -1.84 6.22 4.25
N THR A 201 -0.87 5.95 5.12
CA THR A 201 -0.77 4.72 5.90
C THR A 201 -0.57 5.01 7.39
N LEU A 202 -0.90 4.03 8.24
CA LEU A 202 -0.55 4.03 9.65
C LEU A 202 0.60 3.05 9.97
N TYR A 203 1.10 2.28 9.01
CA TYR A 203 2.13 1.27 9.25
C TYR A 203 3.27 1.34 8.24
N GLN A 204 3.12 0.73 7.05
CA GLN A 204 4.15 0.77 6.02
C GLN A 204 3.61 1.36 4.73
N GLY A 205 4.46 2.10 4.02
CA GLY A 205 4.12 2.56 2.69
C GLY A 205 4.33 1.42 1.71
N PHE A 206 5.60 1.14 1.43
CA PHE A 206 6.02 -0.03 0.67
C PHE A 206 6.68 -1.05 1.59
N TYR A 207 6.13 -2.26 1.69
CA TYR A 207 6.79 -3.41 2.29
C TYR A 207 7.27 -4.37 1.20
N LEU A 208 8.59 -4.36 0.99
CA LEU A 208 9.29 -4.99 -0.15
C LEU A 208 10.36 -6.01 0.32
N PRO A 209 9.99 -7.03 1.12
CA PRO A 209 10.90 -8.15 1.40
C PRO A 209 11.31 -8.87 0.11
N TRP A 210 12.47 -9.53 0.15
CA TRP A 210 12.97 -10.31 -0.97
C TRP A 210 12.14 -11.58 -1.19
N GLU A 211 11.82 -12.25 -0.09
CA GLU A 211 11.01 -13.46 -0.03
C GLU A 211 10.20 -13.39 1.28
N ASP A 212 8.97 -13.91 1.31
CA ASP A 212 8.31 -14.13 2.59
C ASP A 212 8.28 -15.63 2.93
N PRO A 213 9.04 -16.10 3.95
CA PRO A 213 9.09 -17.52 4.32
C PRO A 213 7.79 -18.01 4.99
N ALA A 214 6.92 -17.10 5.44
CA ALA A 214 5.59 -17.43 5.95
C ALA A 214 4.55 -17.56 4.83
N SER A 215 4.93 -17.29 3.58
CA SER A 215 4.10 -17.53 2.41
C SER A 215 4.36 -18.92 1.82
N ASN A 216 3.34 -19.52 1.20
CA ASN A 216 3.54 -20.72 0.38
C ASN A 216 4.21 -20.40 -0.96
N ASN A 217 4.51 -19.12 -1.21
CA ASN A 217 5.02 -18.60 -2.45
C ASN A 217 6.46 -18.14 -2.26
N GLN A 218 7.40 -18.99 -2.70
CA GLN A 218 8.82 -18.64 -2.84
C GLN A 218 9.07 -17.66 -4.01
N GLY A 219 8.12 -16.78 -4.31
CA GLY A 219 8.33 -15.74 -5.30
C GLY A 219 9.31 -14.71 -4.76
N VAL A 220 10.17 -14.25 -5.64
CA VAL A 220 11.33 -13.44 -5.29
C VAL A 220 11.15 -12.05 -5.88
N LEU A 221 11.06 -11.01 -5.06
CA LEU A 221 11.13 -9.64 -5.57
C LEU A 221 12.57 -9.36 -5.93
N SER A 222 12.90 -9.34 -7.23
CA SER A 222 14.27 -9.12 -7.69
C SER A 222 14.56 -7.67 -8.04
N HIS A 223 13.52 -6.92 -8.41
CA HIS A 223 13.65 -5.53 -8.80
C HIS A 223 12.41 -4.71 -8.46
N TRP A 224 12.63 -3.47 -8.03
CA TRP A 224 11.57 -2.48 -7.85
C TRP A 224 11.98 -1.10 -8.38
N ASP A 225 11.06 -0.36 -8.98
CA ASP A 225 11.26 1.01 -9.47
C ASP A 225 10.10 1.89 -9.00
N LEU A 226 10.38 2.81 -8.08
CA LEU A 226 9.41 3.74 -7.51
C LEU A 226 9.70 5.15 -8.02
N ARG A 227 8.71 5.71 -8.70
CA ARG A 227 8.77 7.04 -9.30
C ARG A 227 7.58 7.86 -8.85
N ASN A 228 7.80 9.14 -8.61
CA ASN A 228 6.74 10.09 -8.33
C ASN A 228 5.76 9.54 -7.27
N ALA A 229 6.30 9.15 -6.12
CA ALA A 229 5.54 8.56 -5.03
C ALA A 229 5.52 9.52 -3.84
N ASN A 230 4.33 9.75 -3.28
CA ASN A 230 4.14 10.50 -2.05
C ASN A 230 3.52 9.60 -0.98
N LEU A 231 4.25 9.37 0.11
CA LEU A 231 3.83 8.51 1.21
C LEU A 231 3.66 9.34 2.47
N HIS A 232 2.49 9.24 3.08
CA HIS A 232 2.19 9.91 4.34
C HIS A 232 1.98 8.87 5.41
N ASP A 233 2.64 9.05 6.54
CA ASP A 233 2.12 8.45 7.76
C ASP A 233 0.96 9.30 8.30
N ALA A 234 0.15 8.75 9.20
CA ALA A 234 -0.86 9.52 9.92
C ALA A 234 -0.66 9.41 11.43
N PRO A 235 -0.94 10.47 12.21
CA PRO A 235 -0.84 10.40 13.66
C PRO A 235 -1.85 9.37 14.20
N ASN A 236 -1.43 8.62 15.22
CA ASN A 236 -2.16 7.55 15.92
C ASN A 236 -2.05 6.13 15.33
N SER A 237 -0.93 5.76 14.71
CA SER A 237 -0.65 4.34 14.52
C SER A 237 -0.64 3.63 15.87
N THR A 238 -1.57 2.70 16.05
CA THR A 238 -1.66 1.90 17.26
C THR A 238 -0.86 0.62 17.06
N GLY A 239 0.27 0.54 17.76
CA GLY A 239 0.96 -0.71 18.08
C GLY A 239 2.50 -0.62 18.01
N ASN A 240 3.15 -1.69 18.43
CA ASN A 240 4.61 -1.77 18.64
C ASN A 240 5.38 -2.21 17.37
N GLY A 241 4.70 -2.36 16.24
CA GLY A 241 5.30 -2.86 15.00
C GLY A 241 6.33 -1.91 14.39
N MET A 242 7.05 -2.41 13.39
CA MET A 242 8.01 -1.60 12.63
C MET A 242 7.25 -0.70 11.65
N GLN A 243 6.97 0.54 12.07
CA GLN A 243 6.42 1.58 11.19
C GLN A 243 7.54 2.17 10.35
N THR A 244 7.45 1.98 9.03
CA THR A 244 8.39 2.50 8.04
C THR A 244 7.64 2.72 6.73
N LEU A 245 7.62 3.97 6.25
CA LEU A 245 7.05 4.29 4.94
C LEU A 245 7.77 3.58 3.77
N ILE A 246 9.06 3.28 3.89
CA ILE A 246 9.75 2.38 2.96
C ILE A 246 10.46 1.29 3.73
N HIS A 247 10.12 0.05 3.43
CA HIS A 247 10.77 -1.13 3.96
C HIS A 247 11.19 -2.03 2.80
N PHE A 248 12.47 -2.33 2.69
CA PHE A 248 12.95 -3.38 1.81
C PHE A 248 14.02 -4.22 2.50
N GLY A 249 14.13 -5.48 2.09
CA GLY A 249 15.13 -6.42 2.61
C GLY A 249 15.77 -7.21 1.50
N ASP A 250 16.89 -7.85 1.77
CA ASP A 250 17.65 -8.58 0.75
C ASP A 250 17.68 -10.10 0.99
N LEU A 251 17.07 -10.54 2.10
CA LEU A 251 16.80 -11.93 2.45
C LEU A 251 15.50 -12.03 3.25
N GLY A 252 14.70 -13.08 3.06
CA GLY A 252 13.52 -13.37 3.89
C GLY A 252 12.60 -12.15 4.15
N PRO A 253 11.89 -12.13 5.31
CA PRO A 253 10.82 -11.17 5.61
C PRO A 253 11.41 -9.82 6.02
N GLY A 254 12.06 -9.14 5.08
CA GLY A 254 12.70 -7.86 5.35
C GLY A 254 14.05 -7.98 6.05
N VAL A 255 14.72 -9.14 5.97
CA VAL A 255 16.04 -9.28 6.58
C VAL A 255 17.08 -8.62 5.71
N PHE A 256 17.95 -7.85 6.36
CA PHE A 256 19.05 -7.19 5.70
C PHE A 256 20.30 -8.07 5.69
N ASN A 257 20.87 -8.31 4.50
CA ASN A 257 22.21 -8.86 4.32
C ASN A 257 22.97 -8.00 3.29
N ALA A 258 24.06 -7.37 3.73
CA ALA A 258 24.81 -6.43 2.93
C ALA A 258 25.56 -7.05 1.74
N THR A 259 25.67 -8.38 1.70
CA THR A 259 26.50 -9.09 0.70
C THR A 259 25.71 -9.89 -0.32
N SER A 260 24.41 -10.11 -0.09
CA SER A 260 23.62 -11.00 -0.95
C SER A 260 23.19 -10.35 -2.26
N HIS A 261 23.00 -9.02 -2.28
CA HIS A 261 22.55 -8.19 -3.41
C HIS A 261 21.48 -8.86 -4.30
N GLN A 262 20.47 -9.46 -3.69
CA GLN A 262 19.42 -10.21 -4.38
C GLN A 262 18.33 -9.30 -4.97
N GLN A 263 18.15 -8.11 -4.39
CA GLN A 263 17.25 -7.07 -4.88
C GLN A 263 17.98 -5.86 -5.46
N ALA A 264 17.43 -5.30 -6.53
CA ALA A 264 17.77 -3.98 -7.03
C ALA A 264 16.59 -3.02 -6.92
N GLY A 265 16.88 -1.75 -6.64
CA GLY A 265 15.88 -0.71 -6.45
C GLY A 265 16.19 0.55 -7.24
N ASN A 266 15.15 1.25 -7.69
CA ASN A 266 15.29 2.60 -8.21
C ASN A 266 14.27 3.54 -7.57
N LEU A 267 14.73 4.73 -7.21
CA LEU A 267 13.93 5.79 -6.62
C LEU A 267 14.06 7.07 -7.46
N ALA A 268 12.94 7.64 -7.88
CA ALA A 268 12.92 8.96 -8.52
C ALA A 268 11.76 9.80 -7.99
N ASN A 269 12.05 10.96 -7.40
CA ASN A 269 11.04 11.87 -6.86
C ASN A 269 10.10 11.19 -5.82
N VAL A 270 10.69 10.44 -4.89
CA VAL A 270 9.96 9.78 -3.80
C VAL A 270 10.02 10.65 -2.54
N TYR A 271 8.86 10.94 -1.98
CA TYR A 271 8.66 11.84 -0.85
C TYR A 271 7.99 11.10 0.31
N LEU A 272 8.51 11.27 1.52
CA LEU A 272 7.94 10.69 2.73
C LEU A 272 7.60 11.79 3.73
N ASN A 273 6.31 11.92 4.02
CA ASN A 273 5.80 12.77 5.08
C ASN A 273 5.78 11.98 6.39
N ALA A 274 6.92 12.05 7.10
CA ALA A 274 7.17 11.40 8.37
C ALA A 274 6.68 12.27 9.53
N THR A 275 5.57 11.91 10.18
CA THR A 275 5.02 12.57 11.36
C THR A 275 5.12 11.73 12.63
N GLN A 276 5.33 10.41 12.52
CA GLN A 276 5.40 9.50 13.66
C GLN A 276 6.82 9.31 14.21
N ARG A 277 7.83 9.22 13.34
CA ARG A 277 9.22 8.97 13.73
C ARG A 277 10.17 9.95 13.04
N SER A 278 11.46 9.84 13.39
CA SER A 278 12.49 10.57 12.64
C SER A 278 12.49 10.09 11.18
N PHE A 279 12.79 10.98 10.24
CA PHE A 279 12.83 10.64 8.81
C PHE A 279 13.73 9.42 8.50
N ASN A 280 14.88 9.30 9.17
CA ASN A 280 15.74 8.11 9.06
C ASN A 280 15.03 6.83 9.54
N SER A 281 14.27 6.91 10.63
CA SER A 281 13.53 5.78 11.21
C SER A 281 12.29 5.36 10.41
N GLU A 282 11.80 6.18 9.49
CA GLU A 282 10.71 5.83 8.56
C GLU A 282 11.17 5.00 7.36
N THR A 283 12.47 4.75 7.27
CA THR A 283 13.04 3.88 6.24
C THR A 283 13.61 2.63 6.89
N TYR A 284 13.61 1.54 6.14
CA TYR A 284 14.36 0.35 6.44
C TYR A 284 14.95 -0.26 5.15
N PRO A 285 16.24 -0.62 5.14
CA PRO A 285 17.20 -0.41 6.22
C PRO A 285 17.55 1.07 6.39
N ASN A 286 17.75 1.50 7.64
CA ASN A 286 18.13 2.87 8.01
C ASN A 286 19.55 2.96 8.58
N ASN A 287 20.05 4.18 8.72
CA ASN A 287 21.40 4.41 9.25
C ASN A 287 21.56 3.77 10.64
N GLY A 288 22.50 2.84 10.77
CA GLY A 288 22.74 2.08 11.99
C GLY A 288 22.06 0.70 12.04
N THR A 289 21.21 0.34 11.08
CA THR A 289 20.70 -1.03 10.93
C THR A 289 21.89 -2.00 10.76
N VAL A 290 21.83 -3.19 11.37
CA VAL A 290 22.91 -4.19 11.30
C VAL A 290 22.42 -5.42 10.56
N SER A 291 23.11 -5.84 9.49
CA SER A 291 22.79 -7.08 8.77
C SER A 291 23.13 -8.32 9.57
N LEU A 292 22.64 -9.47 9.10
CA LEU A 292 22.97 -10.79 9.65
C LEU A 292 24.47 -11.08 9.74
N ASP A 293 25.27 -10.55 8.81
CA ASP A 293 26.73 -10.71 8.80
C ASP A 293 27.47 -9.70 9.71
N GLY A 294 26.73 -8.83 10.41
CA GLY A 294 27.28 -7.79 11.29
C GLY A 294 27.64 -6.49 10.58
N THR A 295 27.43 -6.37 9.26
CA THR A 295 27.68 -5.12 8.52
C THR A 295 26.66 -4.05 8.92
N VAL A 296 27.14 -2.85 9.22
CA VAL A 296 26.28 -1.71 9.54
C VAL A 296 25.86 -1.00 8.26
N VAL A 297 24.56 -0.81 8.10
CA VAL A 297 23.90 0.02 7.09
C VAL A 297 24.28 1.47 7.35
N ASN A 298 24.96 2.09 6.37
CA ASN A 298 25.27 3.51 6.38
C ASN A 298 24.49 4.18 5.23
N SER A 299 23.17 4.33 5.38
CA SER A 299 22.43 5.19 4.45
C SER A 299 22.96 6.61 4.59
N ALA A 300 23.26 7.26 3.47
CA ALA A 300 23.81 8.62 3.48
C ALA A 300 22.67 9.63 3.55
N ILE A 301 22.70 10.46 4.59
CA ILE A 301 21.74 11.55 4.83
C ILE A 301 22.41 12.86 4.39
N SER A 302 21.86 13.49 3.37
CA SER A 302 22.34 14.78 2.85
C SER A 302 21.92 15.95 3.76
N PRO A 303 22.54 17.15 3.63
CA PRO A 303 22.17 18.32 4.46
C PRO A 303 20.72 18.79 4.31
N ASP A 304 20.08 18.48 3.18
CA ASP A 304 18.66 18.74 2.91
C ASP A 304 17.72 17.66 3.50
N GLY A 305 18.28 16.65 4.19
CA GLY A 305 17.56 15.54 4.81
C GLY A 305 17.33 14.35 3.87
N THR A 306 17.67 14.45 2.59
CA THR A 306 17.51 13.39 1.60
C THR A 306 18.31 12.13 1.99
N ILE A 307 17.70 10.94 1.90
CA ILE A 307 18.34 9.65 2.20
C ILE A 307 18.70 8.92 0.91
N THR A 308 19.93 8.39 0.85
CA THR A 308 20.43 7.56 -0.26
C THR A 308 21.08 6.26 0.25
N TRP A 309 21.10 5.27 -0.65
CA TRP A 309 21.60 3.91 -0.43
C TRP A 309 22.80 3.57 -1.36
N ALA A 310 23.34 4.57 -2.06
CA ALA A 310 24.21 4.41 -3.23
C ALA A 310 25.53 3.63 -3.04
N ASN A 311 26.00 3.41 -1.80
CA ASN A 311 27.33 2.83 -1.53
C ASN A 311 27.31 1.38 -1.01
N ALA A 312 26.13 0.83 -0.70
CA ALA A 312 26.04 -0.53 -0.17
C ALA A 312 25.03 -1.41 -0.92
N TRP A 313 24.28 -0.85 -1.88
CA TRP A 313 23.13 -1.54 -2.47
C TRP A 313 22.98 -1.26 -3.95
N ALA A 314 22.35 -2.18 -4.68
CA ALA A 314 21.85 -1.94 -6.03
C ALA A 314 20.58 -1.05 -6.01
N VAL A 315 20.53 -0.08 -5.10
CA VAL A 315 19.46 0.92 -4.97
C VAL A 315 19.97 2.26 -5.45
N SER A 316 19.45 2.72 -6.59
CA SER A 316 19.74 4.04 -7.14
C SER A 316 18.70 5.08 -6.72
N GLY A 317 19.12 6.34 -6.64
CA GLY A 317 18.25 7.46 -6.30
C GLY A 317 18.13 7.72 -4.81
N SER A 318 17.05 8.38 -4.42
CA SER A 318 16.87 8.91 -3.08
C SER A 318 15.40 9.08 -2.67
N VAL A 319 15.17 9.18 -1.37
CA VAL A 319 13.91 9.70 -0.80
C VAL A 319 14.12 11.07 -0.18
N SER A 320 13.14 11.95 -0.36
CA SER A 320 13.14 13.32 0.18
C SER A 320 12.13 13.45 1.33
N PRO A 321 12.43 14.25 2.36
CA PRO A 321 11.48 14.50 3.44
C PRO A 321 10.36 15.46 3.01
N GLY A 322 9.17 15.26 3.59
CA GLY A 322 8.00 16.12 3.40
C GLY A 322 7.21 15.78 2.14
N ASP A 323 6.48 16.76 1.63
CA ASP A 323 5.62 16.61 0.44
C ASP A 323 6.36 17.00 -0.85
N PRO A 324 5.94 16.48 -2.03
CA PRO A 324 6.42 16.96 -3.30
C PRO A 324 6.11 18.46 -3.48
N PRO A 325 6.97 19.25 -4.14
CA PRO A 325 6.79 20.68 -4.31
C PRO A 325 5.48 21.11 -4.98
N THR A 326 4.88 20.22 -5.77
CA THR A 326 3.62 20.44 -6.51
C THR A 326 2.40 19.81 -5.84
N GLY A 327 2.54 19.26 -4.62
CA GLY A 327 1.51 18.47 -3.96
C GLY A 327 1.55 16.99 -4.34
N ASP A 328 0.52 16.24 -3.93
CA ASP A 328 0.38 14.80 -4.22
C ASP A 328 0.52 14.50 -5.71
N TYR A 329 1.17 13.37 -6.03
CA TYR A 329 1.25 12.88 -7.41
C TYR A 329 -0.07 12.31 -7.92
N VAL A 330 -0.97 11.92 -7.02
CA VAL A 330 -2.35 11.56 -7.35
C VAL A 330 -3.28 12.33 -6.42
N PRO A 331 -3.60 13.59 -6.75
CA PRO A 331 -4.56 14.37 -6.00
C PRO A 331 -5.94 13.69 -5.91
N LEU A 332 -6.75 14.09 -4.94
CA LEU A 332 -8.13 13.62 -4.84
C LEU A 332 -8.92 13.93 -6.12
N GLY A 333 -9.68 12.95 -6.60
CA GLY A 333 -10.49 13.05 -7.81
C GLY A 333 -9.75 12.76 -9.12
N VAL A 334 -8.44 12.51 -9.07
CA VAL A 334 -7.66 12.07 -10.24
C VAL A 334 -7.90 10.59 -10.54
N ALA A 335 -7.70 9.73 -9.54
CA ALA A 335 -8.03 8.30 -9.62
C ALA A 335 -9.48 8.03 -9.23
N GLY A 336 -10.03 6.89 -9.68
CA GLY A 336 -11.39 6.45 -9.35
C GLY A 336 -12.18 6.03 -10.59
N LEU A 337 -13.52 6.03 -10.46
CA LEU A 337 -14.43 5.56 -11.52
C LEU A 337 -14.44 6.41 -12.80
N ASN A 338 -13.96 7.66 -12.74
CA ASN A 338 -13.98 8.59 -13.88
C ASN A 338 -12.60 8.79 -14.52
N TYR A 339 -11.62 7.95 -14.16
CA TYR A 339 -10.28 7.98 -14.75
C TYR A 339 -10.31 7.64 -16.25
#